data_AF-A0A2A3EAA9-F1
#
_entry.id   AF-A0A2A3EAA9-F1
#
_cell.length_a   1.000
_cell.length_b   1.000
_cell.length_c   1.000
_cell.angle_alpha   90.00
_cell.angle_beta   90.00
_cell.angle_gamma   90.00
#
_symmetry.space_group_name_H-M   'P 1'
#
loop_
_entity.id
_entity.type
_entity.pdbx_description
1 polymer ?
#
loop_
_entity_poly.entity_id
_entity_poly.type
_entity_poly.pdbx_seq_one_letter_code
_entity_poly.pdbx_strand_id
1 'polypeptide(L)'
;MDKKEYKKYKQRIAQTEAKIDNKAPPFHVAYYYDKHNMRSDLTRIREIDRENMTLLRRINIIVRFGGNIDCWLPKIIYRPKFYEQQKAENKKIKTQNKNILQKIQNATIKVIGLQLIPDHCMVKDLSLLKEMNPSIRTKCFFEIEIKGDQKLGCIQFELYNDIVPQTCKNFAELCRGFNGLSYKNTPFHRIVSGYWCQGGDVTKFNGSGGISIYGDFFENENYNLHHAGPGILSMCNENENKSNSKFNLTFKRLETVNEKNVVFGKVIAGLSNIYKIEEFGTKTGKPFKTIIVSNCGII
;
A
#
# COMPACT_ATOMS: atom_id res chain seq x y z
N MET A 1 58.66 23.82 35.18
CA MET A 1 58.05 25.10 34.77
C MET A 1 58.23 26.09 35.90
N ASP A 2 58.85 27.24 35.64
CA ASP A 2 59.09 28.27 36.66
C ASP A 2 57.76 28.89 37.12
N LYS A 3 57.64 29.27 38.41
CA LYS A 3 56.39 29.80 39.00
C LYS A 3 55.89 31.04 38.25
N LYS A 4 56.82 31.83 37.70
CA LYS A 4 56.53 33.04 36.92
C LYS A 4 55.95 32.70 35.54
N GLU A 5 56.45 31.65 34.92
CA GLU A 5 55.92 31.08 33.67
C GLU A 5 54.52 30.52 33.85
N TYR A 6 54.29 29.77 34.93
CA TYR A 6 52.98 29.20 35.22
C TYR A 6 51.91 30.28 35.44
N LYS A 7 52.28 31.39 36.09
CA LYS A 7 51.38 32.52 36.32
C LYS A 7 51.03 33.24 35.01
N LYS A 8 52.01 33.43 34.11
CA LYS A 8 51.77 33.94 32.74
C LYS A 8 50.88 33.01 31.91
N TYR A 9 51.08 31.69 32.03
CA TYR A 9 50.27 30.68 31.35
C TYR A 9 48.81 30.72 31.81
N LYS A 10 48.55 30.79 33.13
CA LYS A 10 47.19 30.95 33.66
C LYS A 10 46.52 32.24 33.17
N GLN A 11 47.25 33.35 33.11
CA GLN A 11 46.73 34.62 32.57
C GLN A 11 46.36 34.51 31.09
N ARG A 12 47.17 33.81 30.28
CA ARG A 12 46.82 33.53 28.87
C ARG A 12 45.55 32.71 28.73
N ILE A 13 45.41 31.63 29.49
CA ILE A 13 44.19 30.80 29.44
C ILE A 13 42.96 31.63 29.81
N ALA A 14 43.05 32.43 30.86
CA ALA A 14 41.94 33.28 31.31
C ALA A 14 41.54 34.37 30.31
N GLN A 15 42.47 34.79 29.44
CA GLN A 15 42.26 35.81 28.41
C GLN A 15 41.93 35.25 27.03
N THR A 16 41.95 33.92 26.85
CA THR A 16 41.69 33.30 25.55
C THR A 16 40.19 33.09 25.37
N GLU A 17 39.61 33.62 24.30
CA GLU A 17 38.21 33.36 23.94
C GLU A 17 38.01 31.89 23.53
N ALA A 18 36.95 31.26 24.05
CA ALA A 18 36.63 29.86 23.74
C ALA A 18 36.25 29.73 22.25
N LYS A 19 37.12 29.11 21.46
CA LYS A 19 36.87 28.82 20.05
C LYS A 19 36.38 27.38 19.91
N ILE A 20 35.12 27.20 19.56
CA ILE A 20 34.58 25.88 19.23
C ILE A 20 35.09 25.53 17.84
N ASP A 21 35.95 24.53 17.74
CA ASP A 21 36.43 24.02 16.45
C ASP A 21 35.31 23.22 15.79
N ASN A 22 34.58 23.87 14.89
CA ASN A 22 33.50 23.25 14.11
C ASN A 22 34.01 22.52 12.86
N LYS A 23 35.33 22.41 12.65
CA LYS A 23 35.88 21.69 11.50
C LYS A 23 35.90 20.20 11.78
N ALA A 24 35.30 19.42 10.88
CA ALA A 24 35.43 17.97 10.93
C ALA A 24 36.92 17.59 10.91
N PRO A 25 37.36 16.67 11.80
CA PRO A 25 38.74 16.23 11.80
C PRO A 25 39.10 15.63 10.44
N PRO A 26 40.36 15.80 9.98
CA PRO A 26 40.78 15.32 8.66
C PRO A 26 40.59 13.80 8.54
N PHE A 27 39.82 13.38 7.54
CA PHE A 27 39.51 11.97 7.28
C PHE A 27 40.68 11.30 6.55
N HIS A 28 41.65 10.81 7.31
CA HIS A 28 42.74 10.00 6.77
C HIS A 28 42.28 8.55 6.60
N VAL A 29 41.97 8.20 5.35
CA VAL A 29 41.55 6.86 4.89
C VAL A 29 42.42 5.75 5.51
N ALA A 30 43.74 5.93 5.60
CA ALA A 30 44.65 4.93 6.16
C ALA A 30 44.36 4.48 7.61
N TYR A 31 43.66 5.26 8.44
CA TYR A 31 43.30 4.84 9.81
C TYR A 31 42.13 3.85 9.87
N TYR A 32 41.29 3.82 8.84
CA TYR A 32 40.10 2.96 8.79
C TYR A 32 40.29 1.73 7.92
N TYR A 33 41.38 1.67 7.17
CA TYR A 33 41.68 0.61 6.24
C TYR A 33 42.94 -0.14 6.68
N ASP A 34 42.76 -1.31 7.31
CA ASP A 34 43.85 -2.20 7.64
C ASP A 34 44.31 -2.97 6.38
N LYS A 35 45.55 -2.68 5.96
CA LYS A 35 46.18 -3.27 4.77
C LYS A 35 46.35 -4.79 4.88
N HIS A 36 46.40 -5.36 6.08
CA HIS A 36 46.45 -6.81 6.27
C HIS A 36 45.08 -7.46 6.03
N ASN A 37 44.00 -6.87 6.53
CA ASN A 37 42.65 -7.40 6.33
C ASN A 37 42.23 -7.39 4.85
N MET A 38 42.61 -6.35 4.10
CA MET A 38 42.31 -6.30 2.66
C MET A 38 42.89 -7.46 1.85
N ARG A 39 44.11 -7.93 2.18
CA ARG A 39 44.72 -9.05 1.45
C ARG A 39 43.97 -10.34 1.73
N SER A 40 43.59 -10.57 2.98
CA SER A 40 42.76 -11.70 3.40
C SER A 40 41.38 -11.66 2.75
N ASP A 41 40.74 -10.49 2.71
CA ASP A 41 39.42 -10.30 2.10
C ASP A 41 39.47 -10.52 0.58
N LEU A 42 40.52 -10.01 -0.08
CA LEU A 42 40.73 -10.25 -1.51
C LEU A 42 40.96 -11.73 -1.82
N THR A 43 41.70 -12.46 -0.98
CA THR A 43 41.86 -13.92 -1.15
C THR A 43 40.54 -14.65 -0.96
N ARG A 44 39.75 -14.27 0.05
CA ARG A 44 38.45 -14.86 0.33
C ARG A 44 37.43 -14.61 -0.80
N ILE A 45 37.37 -13.38 -1.34
CA ILE A 45 36.51 -13.05 -2.48
C ILE A 45 36.87 -13.91 -3.70
N ARG A 46 38.17 -14.05 -3.99
CA ARG A 46 38.65 -14.90 -5.09
C ARG A 46 38.30 -16.37 -4.91
N GLU A 47 38.31 -16.88 -3.68
CA GLU A 47 37.88 -18.26 -3.37
C GLU A 47 36.38 -18.44 -3.61
N ILE A 48 35.55 -17.53 -3.11
CA ILE A 48 34.10 -17.52 -3.32
C ILE A 48 33.77 -17.49 -4.82
N ASP A 49 34.45 -16.65 -5.59
CA ASP A 49 34.24 -16.56 -7.04
C ASP A 49 34.58 -17.87 -7.76
N ARG A 50 35.66 -18.56 -7.35
CA ARG A 50 36.03 -19.87 -7.90
C ARG A 50 34.99 -20.93 -7.57
N GLU A 51 34.47 -20.95 -6.35
CA GLU A 51 33.43 -21.89 -5.92
C GLU A 51 32.13 -21.65 -6.70
N ASN A 52 31.70 -20.40 -6.84
CA ASN A 52 30.53 -20.01 -7.62
C ASN A 52 30.67 -20.41 -9.09
N MET A 53 31.83 -20.16 -9.71
CA MET A 53 32.09 -20.58 -11.09
C MET A 53 32.06 -22.11 -11.26
N THR A 54 32.51 -22.85 -10.25
CA THR A 54 32.47 -24.31 -10.26
C THR A 54 31.04 -24.84 -10.14
N LEU A 55 30.22 -24.23 -9.28
CA LEU A 55 28.80 -24.56 -9.14
C LEU A 55 28.03 -24.28 -10.43
N LEU A 56 28.23 -23.12 -11.06
CA LEU A 56 27.58 -22.77 -12.33
C LEU A 56 27.93 -23.77 -13.44
N ARG A 57 29.21 -24.21 -13.51
CA ARG A 57 29.63 -25.25 -14.45
C ARG A 57 28.91 -26.58 -14.18
N ARG A 58 28.77 -26.98 -12.92
CA ARG A 58 28.05 -28.21 -12.54
C ARG A 58 26.56 -28.11 -12.88
N ILE A 59 25.91 -26.99 -12.59
CA ILE A 59 24.51 -26.75 -12.96
C ILE A 59 24.33 -26.85 -14.47
N ASN A 60 25.20 -26.22 -15.25
CA ASN A 60 25.14 -26.29 -16.72
C ASN A 60 25.34 -27.72 -17.24
N ILE A 61 26.21 -28.51 -16.62
CA ILE A 61 26.38 -29.94 -16.95
C ILE A 61 25.10 -30.72 -16.62
N ILE A 62 24.48 -30.49 -15.45
CA ILE A 62 23.23 -31.14 -15.05
C ILE A 62 22.10 -30.82 -16.04
N VAL A 63 21.93 -29.54 -16.38
CA VAL A 63 20.90 -29.08 -17.35
C VAL A 63 21.13 -29.69 -18.73
N ARG A 64 22.39 -29.88 -19.14
CA ARG A 64 22.73 -30.42 -20.47
C ARG A 64 22.64 -31.94 -20.57
N PHE A 65 22.98 -32.67 -19.50
CA PHE A 65 23.12 -34.14 -19.55
C PHE A 65 22.06 -34.89 -18.75
N GLY A 66 21.19 -34.21 -17.99
CA GLY A 66 20.04 -34.83 -17.30
C GLY A 66 20.40 -35.89 -16.25
N GLY A 67 21.65 -35.94 -15.78
CA GLY A 67 22.15 -37.02 -14.92
C GLY A 67 21.81 -36.88 -13.42
N ASN A 68 21.80 -38.01 -12.71
CA ASN A 68 21.63 -38.10 -11.25
C ASN A 68 22.82 -37.48 -10.50
N ILE A 69 22.51 -36.69 -9.47
CA ILE A 69 23.48 -35.95 -8.65
C ILE A 69 23.81 -36.77 -7.41
N ASP A 70 25.07 -37.15 -7.24
CA ASP A 70 25.58 -37.65 -5.97
C ASP A 70 25.90 -36.46 -5.05
N CYS A 71 25.00 -36.18 -4.11
CA CYS A 71 25.10 -35.09 -3.14
C CYS A 71 26.09 -35.39 -1.99
N TRP A 72 27.13 -36.20 -2.23
CA TRP A 72 28.07 -36.58 -1.18
C TRP A 72 29.00 -35.40 -0.85
N LEU A 73 28.62 -34.64 0.16
CA LEU A 73 29.37 -33.53 0.71
C LEU A 73 30.51 -34.08 1.60
N PRO A 74 31.79 -33.69 1.42
CA PRO A 74 32.83 -34.07 2.35
C PRO A 74 32.47 -33.50 3.73
N LYS A 75 32.56 -34.34 4.77
CA LYS A 75 32.15 -34.05 6.15
C LYS A 75 32.66 -32.68 6.59
N ILE A 76 31.79 -31.67 6.57
CA ILE A 76 32.01 -30.39 7.23
C ILE A 76 31.98 -30.69 8.74
N ILE A 77 33.14 -30.71 9.38
CA ILE A 77 33.23 -30.82 10.84
C ILE A 77 32.82 -29.46 11.41
N TYR A 78 31.52 -29.26 11.62
CA TYR A 78 31.00 -28.14 12.38
C TYR A 78 31.58 -28.20 13.80
N ARG A 79 32.09 -27.07 14.32
CA ARG A 79 32.50 -26.98 15.72
C ARG A 79 31.30 -27.36 16.61
N PRO A 80 31.36 -28.48 17.37
CA PRO A 80 30.17 -29.15 17.90
C PRO A 80 29.38 -28.30 18.90
N LYS A 81 30.04 -27.37 19.62
CA LYS A 81 29.38 -26.50 20.60
C LYS A 81 28.37 -25.52 19.98
N PHE A 82 28.61 -25.02 18.77
CA PHE A 82 27.74 -24.01 18.15
C PHE A 82 26.55 -24.64 17.42
N TYR A 83 26.76 -25.80 16.79
CA TYR A 83 25.71 -26.55 16.10
C TYR A 83 24.65 -27.10 17.08
N GLU A 84 25.07 -27.66 18.22
CA GLU A 84 24.13 -28.18 19.22
C GLU A 84 23.32 -27.06 19.90
N GLN A 85 23.93 -25.88 20.16
CA GLN A 85 23.20 -24.70 20.64
C GLN A 85 22.16 -24.21 19.62
N GLN A 86 22.55 -24.05 18.34
CA GLN A 86 21.62 -23.66 17.29
C GLN A 86 20.50 -24.68 17.07
N LYS A 87 20.79 -25.97 17.21
CA LYS A 87 19.79 -27.05 17.08
C LYS A 87 18.75 -27.00 18.19
N ALA A 88 19.17 -26.71 19.42
CA ALA A 88 18.24 -26.51 20.54
C ALA A 88 17.36 -25.26 20.33
N GLU A 89 17.94 -24.17 19.84
CA GLU A 89 17.23 -22.92 19.54
C GLU A 89 16.23 -23.09 18.39
N ASN A 90 16.64 -23.74 17.30
CA ASN A 90 15.76 -24.06 16.17
C ASN A 90 14.61 -25.00 16.57
N LYS A 91 14.82 -25.90 17.53
CA LYS A 91 13.76 -26.75 18.08
C LYS A 91 12.75 -25.92 18.89
N LYS A 92 13.20 -24.93 19.67
CA LYS A 92 12.32 -23.98 20.36
C LYS A 92 11.51 -23.16 19.37
N ILE A 93 12.15 -22.58 18.36
CA ILE A 93 11.50 -21.82 17.28
C ILE A 93 10.46 -22.69 16.56
N LYS A 94 10.80 -23.93 16.22
CA LYS A 94 9.86 -24.86 15.55
C LYS A 94 8.64 -25.17 16.42
N THR A 95 8.83 -25.30 17.73
CA THR A 95 7.73 -25.56 18.68
C THR A 95 6.84 -24.33 18.82
N GLN A 96 7.43 -23.13 18.90
CA GLN A 96 6.69 -21.87 18.90
C GLN A 96 5.90 -21.68 17.60
N ASN A 97 6.51 -21.95 16.44
CA ASN A 97 5.85 -21.85 15.15
C ASN A 97 4.68 -22.83 15.02
N LYS A 98 4.79 -24.06 15.56
CA LYS A 98 3.66 -25.00 15.62
C LYS A 98 2.52 -24.49 16.49
N ASN A 99 2.82 -23.91 17.65
CA ASN A 99 1.80 -23.32 18.53
C ASN A 99 1.12 -22.12 17.86
N ILE A 100 1.88 -21.27 17.17
CA ILE A 100 1.32 -20.15 16.40
C ILE A 100 0.43 -20.68 15.27
N LEU A 101 0.87 -21.70 14.53
CA LEU A 101 0.08 -22.30 13.47
C LEU A 101 -1.24 -22.87 13.99
N GLN A 102 -1.23 -23.56 15.14
CA GLN A 102 -2.46 -24.06 15.76
C GLN A 102 -3.38 -22.91 16.21
N LYS A 103 -2.83 -21.84 16.78
CA LYS A 103 -3.61 -20.64 17.14
C LYS A 103 -4.24 -20.00 15.91
N ILE A 104 -3.50 -19.89 14.80
CA ILE A 104 -4.00 -19.39 13.53
C ILE A 104 -5.10 -20.31 13.01
N GLN A 105 -4.86 -21.63 12.95
CA GLN A 105 -5.84 -22.61 12.48
C GLN A 105 -7.14 -22.55 13.28
N ASN A 106 -7.06 -22.49 14.61
CA ASN A 106 -8.21 -22.37 15.49
C ASN A 106 -8.93 -21.02 15.33
N ALA A 107 -8.20 -19.93 15.10
CA ALA A 107 -8.78 -18.64 14.76
C ALA A 107 -9.47 -18.68 13.40
N THR A 108 -8.86 -19.28 12.37
CA THR A 108 -9.51 -19.49 11.07
C THR A 108 -10.74 -20.37 11.18
N ILE A 109 -10.77 -21.42 12.01
CA ILE A 109 -11.97 -22.26 12.19
C ILE A 109 -13.10 -21.48 12.86
N LYS A 110 -12.80 -20.65 13.87
CA LYS A 110 -13.78 -19.70 14.45
C LYS A 110 -14.30 -18.71 13.40
N VAL A 111 -13.44 -18.27 12.49
CA VAL A 111 -13.81 -17.40 11.37
C VAL A 111 -14.52 -18.16 10.25
N ILE A 112 -14.27 -19.45 10.01
CA ILE A 112 -14.92 -20.26 8.97
C ILE A 112 -16.35 -20.65 9.40
N GLY A 113 -16.61 -20.83 10.69
CA GLY A 113 -17.99 -20.92 11.23
C GLY A 113 -18.79 -19.62 11.06
N LEU A 114 -18.09 -18.50 10.87
CA LEU A 114 -18.59 -17.21 10.40
C LEU A 114 -18.12 -16.99 8.95
N GLN A 115 -18.40 -17.96 8.08
CA GLN A 115 -18.27 -17.91 6.60
C GLN A 115 -17.44 -16.72 6.12
N LEU A 116 -16.14 -16.88 5.81
CA LEU A 116 -15.22 -15.82 5.37
C LEU A 116 -15.87 -14.88 4.35
N ILE A 117 -16.58 -13.86 4.82
CA ILE A 117 -17.16 -12.80 4.01
C ILE A 117 -15.97 -11.91 3.68
N PRO A 118 -15.64 -11.70 2.40
CA PRO A 118 -14.49 -10.87 1.96
C PRO A 118 -14.45 -9.46 2.59
N ASP A 119 -15.57 -9.02 3.16
CA ASP A 119 -15.81 -7.67 3.64
C ASP A 119 -15.46 -7.46 5.12
N HIS A 120 -15.00 -8.48 5.87
CA HIS A 120 -14.73 -8.36 7.31
C HIS A 120 -13.72 -7.24 7.66
N CYS A 121 -12.76 -6.94 6.79
CA CYS A 121 -11.82 -5.83 7.02
C CYS A 121 -12.43 -4.44 6.82
N MET A 122 -13.64 -4.38 6.24
CA MET A 122 -14.36 -3.16 5.89
C MET A 122 -15.34 -2.72 6.98
N VAL A 123 -15.74 -3.59 7.88
CA VAL A 123 -16.84 -3.33 8.81
C VAL A 123 -16.29 -2.91 10.17
N LYS A 124 -16.87 -1.85 10.76
CA LYS A 124 -16.50 -1.34 12.08
C LYS A 124 -16.77 -2.35 13.19
N ASP A 125 -17.96 -2.96 13.17
CA ASP A 125 -18.40 -3.97 14.14
C ASP A 125 -18.81 -5.28 13.45
N LEU A 126 -18.30 -6.42 13.93
CA LEU A 126 -18.64 -7.74 13.35
C LEU A 126 -20.13 -8.08 13.40
N SER A 127 -20.93 -7.42 14.26
CA SER A 127 -22.38 -7.60 14.32
C SER A 127 -23.07 -7.23 13.01
N LEU A 128 -22.57 -6.19 12.32
CA LEU A 128 -23.10 -5.71 11.04
C LEU A 128 -22.95 -6.73 9.91
N LEU A 129 -22.02 -7.70 10.03
CA LEU A 129 -21.90 -8.78 9.06
C LEU A 129 -23.18 -9.63 8.95
N LYS A 130 -24.01 -9.66 10.00
CA LYS A 130 -25.31 -10.36 9.99
C LYS A 130 -26.39 -9.63 9.21
N GLU A 131 -26.25 -8.31 9.07
CA GLU A 131 -27.20 -7.46 8.33
C GLU A 131 -26.84 -7.38 6.83
N MET A 132 -25.64 -7.83 6.46
CA MET A 132 -25.18 -7.80 5.08
C MET A 132 -25.90 -8.85 4.23
N ASN A 133 -26.47 -8.40 3.11
CA ASN A 133 -27.09 -9.28 2.14
C ASN A 133 -26.52 -9.02 0.74
N PRO A 134 -25.48 -9.78 0.32
CA PRO A 134 -24.85 -9.59 -0.98
C PRO A 134 -25.79 -9.81 -2.18
N SER A 135 -26.88 -10.57 -2.02
CA SER A 135 -27.78 -10.91 -3.12
C SER A 135 -28.60 -9.73 -3.64
N ILE A 136 -28.80 -8.68 -2.83
CA ILE A 136 -29.59 -7.50 -3.17
C ILE A 136 -28.73 -6.30 -3.63
N ARG A 137 -27.41 -6.48 -3.71
CA ARG A 137 -26.47 -5.41 -4.04
C ARG A 137 -26.50 -5.07 -5.51
N THR A 138 -26.75 -3.80 -5.81
CA THR A 138 -26.73 -3.28 -7.17
C THR A 138 -25.29 -3.29 -7.68
N LYS A 139 -25.10 -3.74 -8.92
CA LYS A 139 -23.82 -3.67 -9.59
C LYS A 139 -23.84 -2.55 -10.62
N CYS A 140 -22.74 -1.83 -10.75
CA CYS A 140 -22.59 -0.73 -11.69
C CYS A 140 -21.28 -0.87 -12.43
N PHE A 141 -21.14 -0.23 -13.59
CA PHE A 141 -19.88 -0.22 -14.33
C PHE A 141 -19.54 1.17 -14.84
N PHE A 142 -18.24 1.41 -14.97
CA PHE A 142 -17.65 2.53 -15.70
C PHE A 142 -16.70 2.01 -16.78
N GLU A 143 -16.96 2.38 -18.03
CA GLU A 143 -15.95 2.36 -19.08
C GLU A 143 -15.14 3.65 -19.01
N ILE A 144 -13.82 3.50 -19.05
CA ILE A 144 -12.89 4.58 -18.79
C ILE A 144 -11.97 4.75 -19.99
N GLU A 145 -11.75 5.98 -20.38
CA GLU A 145 -10.85 6.34 -21.47
C GLU A 145 -10.08 7.62 -21.17
N ILE A 146 -8.98 7.77 -21.88
CA ILE A 146 -8.29 9.05 -21.99
C ILE A 146 -9.09 9.87 -23.00
N LYS A 147 -9.49 11.09 -22.63
CA LYS A 147 -10.36 11.94 -23.46
C LYS A 147 -9.78 12.12 -24.87
N GLY A 148 -10.47 11.55 -25.87
CA GLY A 148 -10.09 11.64 -27.30
C GLY A 148 -8.90 10.78 -27.71
N ASP A 149 -8.53 9.77 -26.91
CA ASP A 149 -7.38 8.89 -27.12
C ASP A 149 -7.81 7.43 -26.87
N GLN A 150 -7.01 6.61 -26.20
CA GLN A 150 -7.30 5.19 -25.94
C GLN A 150 -8.30 4.91 -24.80
N LYS A 151 -9.05 3.81 -24.94
CA LYS A 151 -9.84 3.21 -23.86
C LYS A 151 -8.92 2.49 -22.87
N LEU A 152 -9.07 2.78 -21.58
CA LEU A 152 -8.28 2.18 -20.49
C LEU A 152 -8.87 0.85 -20.00
N GLY A 153 -10.19 0.70 -20.10
CA GLY A 153 -10.92 -0.53 -19.77
C GLY A 153 -12.24 -0.26 -19.04
N CYS A 154 -12.82 -1.31 -18.47
CA CYS A 154 -14.04 -1.25 -17.68
C CYS A 154 -13.75 -1.56 -16.20
N ILE A 155 -14.42 -0.85 -15.30
CA ILE A 155 -14.42 -1.10 -13.85
C ILE A 155 -15.85 -1.44 -13.46
N GLN A 156 -16.02 -2.54 -12.72
CA GLN A 156 -17.31 -2.94 -12.18
C GLN A 156 -17.30 -2.79 -10.66
N PHE A 157 -18.40 -2.29 -10.14
CA PHE A 157 -18.60 -1.98 -8.73
C PHE A 157 -19.78 -2.77 -8.19
N GLU A 158 -19.70 -3.13 -6.92
CA GLU A 158 -20.79 -3.63 -6.10
C GLU A 158 -21.13 -2.58 -5.04
N LEU A 159 -22.40 -2.19 -4.96
CA LEU A 159 -22.89 -1.16 -4.06
C LEU A 159 -23.54 -1.78 -2.82
N TYR A 160 -23.25 -1.23 -1.64
CA TYR A 160 -23.74 -1.71 -0.35
C TYR A 160 -25.16 -1.21 -0.04
N ASN A 161 -26.12 -1.51 -0.91
CA ASN A 161 -27.54 -1.12 -0.74
C ASN A 161 -28.15 -1.57 0.60
N ASP A 162 -27.63 -2.67 1.13
CA ASP A 162 -27.99 -3.27 2.41
C ASP A 162 -27.60 -2.40 3.61
N ILE A 163 -26.60 -1.51 3.45
CA ILE A 163 -26.05 -0.68 4.52
C ILE A 163 -26.39 0.80 4.29
N VAL A 164 -26.23 1.30 3.07
CA VAL A 164 -26.41 2.72 2.69
C VAL A 164 -27.31 2.87 1.46
N PRO A 165 -28.62 2.56 1.59
CA PRO A 165 -29.54 2.47 0.45
C PRO A 165 -29.71 3.79 -0.30
N GLN A 166 -29.80 4.94 0.38
CA GLN A 166 -29.97 6.24 -0.30
C GLN A 166 -28.70 6.63 -1.05
N THR A 167 -27.54 6.40 -0.43
CA THR A 167 -26.24 6.70 -1.06
C THR A 167 -26.03 5.85 -2.31
N CYS A 168 -26.32 4.55 -2.23
CA CYS A 168 -26.21 3.65 -3.38
C CYS A 168 -27.24 3.98 -4.46
N LYS A 169 -28.48 4.33 -4.08
CA LYS A 169 -29.51 4.74 -5.04
C LYS A 169 -29.10 6.00 -5.80
N ASN A 170 -28.56 7.02 -5.11
CA ASN A 170 -28.03 8.21 -5.75
C ASN A 170 -26.96 7.88 -6.79
N PHE A 171 -25.98 7.07 -6.43
CA PHE A 171 -24.91 6.68 -7.35
C PHE A 171 -25.43 5.85 -8.54
N ALA A 172 -26.32 4.89 -8.29
CA ALA A 172 -26.88 4.03 -9.32
C ALA A 172 -27.73 4.81 -10.34
N GLU A 173 -28.58 5.73 -9.89
CA GLU A 173 -29.39 6.57 -10.79
C GLU A 173 -28.51 7.52 -11.61
N LEU A 174 -27.44 8.07 -11.05
CA LEU A 174 -26.46 8.87 -11.81
C LEU A 174 -25.65 8.02 -12.81
N CYS A 175 -25.43 6.73 -12.52
CA CYS A 175 -24.91 5.78 -13.51
C CYS A 175 -25.91 5.54 -14.65
N ARG A 176 -27.20 5.39 -14.35
CA ARG A 176 -28.26 5.20 -15.35
C ARG A 176 -28.50 6.45 -16.20
N GLY A 177 -28.35 7.62 -15.59
CA GLY A 177 -28.76 8.91 -16.13
C GLY A 177 -30.07 9.37 -15.50
N PHE A 178 -30.02 10.51 -14.79
CA PHE A 178 -31.13 11.10 -14.07
C PHE A 178 -31.31 12.55 -14.52
N ASN A 179 -32.48 12.91 -15.04
CA ASN A 179 -32.80 14.28 -15.49
C ASN A 179 -31.75 14.90 -16.43
N GLY A 180 -31.17 14.10 -17.32
CA GLY A 180 -30.12 14.55 -18.25
C GLY A 180 -28.72 14.64 -17.63
N LEU A 181 -28.57 14.35 -16.34
CA LEU A 181 -27.30 14.27 -15.64
C LEU A 181 -26.84 12.83 -15.52
N SER A 182 -25.58 12.57 -15.81
CA SER A 182 -25.00 11.23 -15.72
C SER A 182 -23.51 11.33 -15.41
N TYR A 183 -22.94 10.25 -14.85
CA TYR A 183 -21.49 10.10 -14.80
C TYR A 183 -20.86 9.92 -16.18
N LYS A 184 -21.65 9.62 -17.21
CA LYS A 184 -21.18 9.54 -18.59
C LYS A 184 -20.58 10.88 -19.04
N ASN A 185 -19.42 10.81 -19.67
CA ASN A 185 -18.58 11.92 -20.11
C ASN A 185 -18.05 12.83 -18.98
N THR A 186 -18.16 12.43 -17.70
CA THR A 186 -17.56 13.17 -16.59
C THR A 186 -16.08 12.84 -16.43
N PRO A 187 -15.21 13.82 -16.14
CA PRO A 187 -13.81 13.56 -15.85
C PRO A 187 -13.55 13.20 -14.39
N PHE A 188 -12.48 12.43 -14.18
CA PHE A 188 -11.80 12.39 -12.89
C PHE A 188 -10.98 13.67 -12.74
N HIS A 189 -11.59 14.70 -12.13
CA HIS A 189 -11.01 16.04 -12.03
C HIS A 189 -9.83 16.10 -11.06
N ARG A 190 -9.73 15.16 -10.11
CA ARG A 190 -8.62 15.09 -9.16
C ARG A 190 -8.12 13.66 -8.96
N ILE A 191 -6.85 13.39 -9.26
CA ILE A 191 -6.20 12.10 -9.10
C ILE A 191 -4.91 12.29 -8.27
N VAL A 192 -4.94 11.82 -7.04
CA VAL A 192 -3.80 11.90 -6.11
C VAL A 192 -3.15 10.52 -6.01
N SER A 193 -2.00 10.35 -6.67
CA SER A 193 -1.29 9.06 -6.67
C SER A 193 -0.92 8.63 -5.25
N GLY A 194 -1.15 7.36 -4.93
CA GLY A 194 -0.99 6.77 -3.60
C GLY A 194 -2.14 7.04 -2.63
N TYR A 195 -3.20 7.72 -3.07
CA TYR A 195 -4.33 8.10 -2.22
C TYR A 195 -5.67 7.68 -2.85
N TRP A 196 -6.21 8.48 -3.77
CA TRP A 196 -7.50 8.24 -4.42
C TRP A 196 -7.59 8.94 -5.77
N CYS A 197 -8.59 8.58 -6.56
CA CYS A 197 -9.13 9.44 -7.61
C CYS A 197 -10.54 9.90 -7.24
N GLN A 198 -10.85 11.13 -7.64
CA GLN A 198 -12.09 11.82 -7.34
C GLN A 198 -12.76 12.20 -8.65
N GLY A 199 -14.04 11.89 -8.73
CA GLY A 199 -14.88 12.12 -9.90
C GLY A 199 -16.30 12.50 -9.50
N GLY A 200 -17.20 12.46 -10.48
CA GLY A 200 -18.63 12.65 -10.22
C GLY A 200 -19.09 14.10 -10.08
N ASP A 201 -18.31 15.08 -10.56
CA ASP A 201 -18.84 16.42 -10.81
C ASP A 201 -19.61 16.41 -12.14
N VAL A 202 -20.92 16.16 -12.05
CA VAL A 202 -21.83 16.01 -13.21
C VAL A 202 -22.29 17.35 -13.80
N THR A 203 -21.99 18.49 -13.15
CA THR A 203 -22.46 19.81 -13.59
C THR A 203 -21.35 20.69 -14.15
N LYS A 204 -20.22 20.81 -13.46
CA LYS A 204 -19.11 21.72 -13.83
C LYS A 204 -17.84 21.01 -14.25
N PHE A 205 -17.75 19.69 -14.03
CA PHE A 205 -16.61 18.84 -14.42
C PHE A 205 -15.23 19.25 -13.84
N ASN A 206 -15.18 20.12 -12.83
CA ASN A 206 -13.93 20.68 -12.29
C ASN A 206 -13.76 20.47 -10.78
N GLY A 207 -14.75 19.88 -10.12
CA GLY A 207 -14.79 19.62 -8.69
C GLY A 207 -15.57 20.65 -7.87
N SER A 208 -16.02 21.76 -8.46
CA SER A 208 -16.83 22.80 -7.77
C SER A 208 -18.34 22.64 -7.95
N GLY A 209 -18.76 21.60 -8.66
CA GLY A 209 -20.15 21.26 -8.88
C GLY A 209 -20.52 19.89 -8.29
N GLY A 210 -21.52 19.29 -8.91
CA GLY A 210 -22.20 18.09 -8.44
C GLY A 210 -23.59 18.38 -7.87
N ILE A 211 -24.49 17.42 -8.08
CA ILE A 211 -25.88 17.48 -7.62
C ILE A 211 -26.36 16.05 -7.41
N SER A 212 -27.10 15.82 -6.33
CA SER A 212 -27.68 14.50 -6.05
C SER A 212 -29.04 14.34 -6.73
N ILE A 213 -29.55 13.10 -6.78
CA ILE A 213 -30.93 12.86 -7.24
C ILE A 213 -31.99 13.45 -6.30
N TYR A 214 -31.59 13.86 -5.09
CA TYR A 214 -32.46 14.41 -4.04
C TYR A 214 -32.42 15.95 -3.98
N GLY A 215 -31.62 16.60 -4.84
CA GLY A 215 -31.34 18.04 -4.80
C GLY A 215 -29.84 18.32 -4.73
N ASP A 216 -29.45 19.53 -4.34
CA ASP A 216 -28.03 19.93 -4.30
C ASP A 216 -27.17 19.05 -3.40
N PHE A 217 -27.72 18.67 -2.25
CA PHE A 217 -27.04 17.85 -1.25
C PHE A 217 -28.02 16.90 -0.54
N PHE A 218 -27.51 15.78 -0.01
CA PHE A 218 -28.23 14.87 0.88
C PHE A 218 -27.38 14.50 2.10
N GLU A 219 -28.02 14.03 3.16
CA GLU A 219 -27.35 13.69 4.42
C GLU A 219 -26.62 12.34 4.35
N ASN A 220 -25.47 12.26 5.01
CA ASN A 220 -24.71 11.03 5.13
C ASN A 220 -25.43 10.01 6.02
N GLU A 221 -25.73 8.81 5.49
CA GLU A 221 -26.51 7.79 6.20
C GLU A 221 -25.79 7.16 7.40
N ASN A 222 -24.60 6.58 7.19
CA ASN A 222 -23.81 5.98 8.25
C ASN A 222 -22.32 5.88 7.89
N TYR A 223 -21.49 5.58 8.90
CA TYR A 223 -20.05 5.39 8.78
C TYR A 223 -19.59 4.00 9.23
N ASN A 224 -20.47 3.01 9.06
CA ASN A 224 -20.26 1.63 9.51
C ASN A 224 -19.16 0.91 8.74
N LEU A 225 -18.82 1.42 7.56
CA LEU A 225 -17.82 0.89 6.66
C LEU A 225 -16.55 1.76 6.64
N HIS A 226 -15.41 1.09 6.46
CA HIS A 226 -14.06 1.66 6.49
C HIS A 226 -13.36 1.52 5.14
N HIS A 227 -12.40 2.39 4.87
CA HIS A 227 -11.60 2.36 3.66
C HIS A 227 -10.47 1.31 3.78
N ALA A 228 -10.86 0.03 3.78
CA ALA A 228 -9.99 -1.08 4.15
C ALA A 228 -8.89 -1.42 3.13
N GLY A 229 -8.99 -0.93 1.90
CA GLY A 229 -8.08 -1.32 0.82
C GLY A 229 -8.22 -0.48 -0.45
N PRO A 230 -7.54 -0.89 -1.53
CA PRO A 230 -7.75 -0.33 -2.87
C PRO A 230 -9.11 -0.70 -3.44
N GLY A 231 -9.66 0.16 -4.30
CA GLY A 231 -10.92 -0.09 -5.00
C GLY A 231 -12.17 0.14 -4.16
N ILE A 232 -12.10 0.93 -3.09
CA ILE A 232 -13.26 1.26 -2.26
C ILE A 232 -13.88 2.57 -2.73
N LEU A 233 -15.21 2.55 -2.89
CA LEU A 233 -16.00 3.73 -3.24
C LEU A 233 -16.49 4.43 -1.98
N SER A 234 -16.24 5.73 -1.90
CA SER A 234 -16.79 6.58 -0.86
C SER A 234 -17.25 7.93 -1.38
N MET A 235 -18.21 8.55 -0.69
CA MET A 235 -18.69 9.87 -1.06
C MET A 235 -17.64 10.94 -0.77
N CYS A 236 -17.62 11.99 -1.58
CA CYS A 236 -16.88 13.20 -1.23
C CYS A 236 -17.77 14.11 -0.38
N ASN A 237 -17.43 14.25 0.90
CA ASN A 237 -18.10 15.18 1.80
C ASN A 237 -17.64 16.63 1.48
N GLU A 238 -18.58 17.54 1.26
CA GLU A 238 -18.28 18.96 1.00
C GLU A 238 -18.56 19.85 2.20
N ASN A 239 -19.69 19.65 2.89
CA ASN A 239 -20.17 20.53 3.95
C ASN A 239 -20.87 19.71 5.04
N GLU A 240 -20.48 19.84 6.31
CA GLU A 240 -21.24 19.40 7.51
C GLU A 240 -22.07 18.11 7.34
N ASN A 241 -21.43 17.00 6.94
CA ASN A 241 -22.06 15.68 6.75
C ASN A 241 -23.05 15.59 5.58
N LYS A 242 -22.88 16.43 4.56
CA LYS A 242 -23.67 16.40 3.34
C LYS A 242 -22.82 16.00 2.13
N SER A 243 -23.42 15.16 1.31
CA SER A 243 -22.84 14.62 0.07
C SER A 243 -23.68 15.01 -1.14
N ASN A 244 -23.08 14.96 -2.33
CA ASN A 244 -23.74 15.27 -3.61
C ASN A 244 -23.51 14.13 -4.62
N SER A 245 -23.12 14.41 -5.87
CA SER A 245 -22.76 13.37 -6.85
C SER A 245 -21.29 12.94 -6.79
N LYS A 246 -20.43 13.69 -6.08
CA LYS A 246 -18.98 13.44 -6.13
C LYS A 246 -18.60 12.22 -5.29
N PHE A 247 -17.71 11.41 -5.84
CA PHE A 247 -17.22 10.20 -5.20
C PHE A 247 -15.68 10.13 -5.27
N ASN A 248 -15.14 9.33 -4.37
CA ASN A 248 -13.74 8.97 -4.28
C ASN A 248 -13.58 7.47 -4.50
N LEU A 249 -12.51 7.08 -5.19
CA LEU A 249 -12.11 5.71 -5.42
C LEU A 249 -10.67 5.53 -4.94
N THR A 250 -10.48 4.68 -3.94
CA THR A 250 -9.19 4.55 -3.24
C THR A 250 -8.16 3.72 -4.00
N PHE A 251 -6.89 4.11 -3.92
CA PHE A 251 -5.74 3.34 -4.43
C PHE A 251 -5.05 2.51 -3.34
N LYS A 252 -5.34 2.81 -2.07
CA LYS A 252 -4.77 2.16 -0.89
C LYS A 252 -5.81 2.16 0.24
N ARG A 253 -5.57 1.39 1.29
CA ARG A 253 -6.24 1.54 2.59
C ARG A 253 -6.00 2.96 3.14
N LEU A 254 -7.07 3.66 3.50
CA LEU A 254 -7.03 5.05 3.97
C LEU A 254 -7.77 5.23 5.30
N GLU A 255 -7.08 5.05 6.42
CA GLU A 255 -7.69 5.18 7.75
C GLU A 255 -8.04 6.63 8.11
N THR A 256 -7.34 7.59 7.53
CA THR A 256 -7.49 9.04 7.78
C THR A 256 -8.84 9.62 7.39
N VAL A 257 -9.56 8.95 6.49
CA VAL A 257 -10.87 9.36 5.94
C VAL A 257 -12.01 8.48 6.44
N ASN A 258 -11.71 7.48 7.28
CA ASN A 258 -12.74 6.75 8.00
C ASN A 258 -13.58 7.72 8.84
N GLU A 259 -14.88 7.45 8.97
CA GLU A 259 -15.85 8.26 9.74
C GLU A 259 -16.09 9.68 9.23
N LYS A 260 -15.43 10.08 8.13
CA LYS A 260 -15.63 11.38 7.47
C LYS A 260 -16.38 11.25 6.15
N ASN A 261 -16.07 10.19 5.41
CA ASN A 261 -16.66 9.88 4.13
C ASN A 261 -17.44 8.57 4.22
N VAL A 262 -18.67 8.58 3.72
CA VAL A 262 -19.53 7.40 3.67
C VAL A 262 -18.99 6.44 2.62
N VAL A 263 -18.64 5.23 3.02
CA VAL A 263 -18.27 4.14 2.10
C VAL A 263 -19.55 3.45 1.64
N PHE A 264 -19.72 3.31 0.33
CA PHE A 264 -20.98 2.81 -0.26
C PHE A 264 -20.79 1.72 -1.32
N GLY A 265 -19.55 1.34 -1.63
CA GLY A 265 -19.31 0.23 -2.54
C GLY A 265 -17.84 -0.18 -2.64
N LYS A 266 -17.59 -1.22 -3.43
CA LYS A 266 -16.26 -1.70 -3.77
C LYS A 266 -16.17 -2.13 -5.23
N VAL A 267 -14.96 -2.20 -5.73
CA VAL A 267 -14.65 -2.71 -7.07
C VAL A 267 -14.62 -4.24 -7.01
N ILE A 268 -15.39 -4.87 -7.90
CA ILE A 268 -15.43 -6.33 -8.05
C ILE A 268 -14.64 -6.81 -9.27
N ALA A 269 -14.50 -5.97 -10.30
CA ALA A 269 -13.71 -6.28 -11.48
C ALA A 269 -13.06 -5.01 -12.05
N GLY A 270 -11.89 -5.15 -12.68
CA GLY A 270 -11.17 -4.01 -13.26
C GLY A 270 -10.28 -3.25 -12.28
N LEU A 271 -9.86 -3.86 -11.17
CA LEU A 271 -8.92 -3.26 -10.22
C LEU A 271 -7.60 -2.81 -10.88
N SER A 272 -7.14 -3.53 -11.90
CA SER A 272 -5.96 -3.14 -12.70
C SER A 272 -6.16 -1.80 -13.42
N ASN A 273 -7.38 -1.46 -13.83
CA ASN A 273 -7.68 -0.20 -14.49
C ASN A 273 -7.63 0.98 -13.52
N ILE A 274 -7.85 0.74 -12.22
CA ILE A 274 -7.66 1.76 -11.18
C ILE A 274 -6.19 2.18 -11.10
N TYR A 275 -5.28 1.21 -11.11
CA TYR A 275 -3.84 1.50 -11.10
C TYR A 275 -3.39 2.23 -12.38
N LYS A 276 -3.99 1.91 -13.54
CA LYS A 276 -3.77 2.70 -14.77
C LYS A 276 -4.20 4.16 -14.61
N ILE A 277 -5.33 4.43 -13.95
CA ILE A 277 -5.80 5.80 -13.66
C ILE A 277 -4.82 6.52 -12.74
N GLU A 278 -4.29 5.81 -11.73
CA GLU A 278 -3.32 6.33 -10.77
C GLU A 278 -2.02 6.83 -11.42
N GLU A 279 -1.56 6.17 -12.49
CA GLU A 279 -0.36 6.57 -13.25
C GLU A 279 -0.46 7.98 -13.85
N PHE A 280 -1.68 8.44 -14.14
CA PHE A 280 -1.92 9.80 -14.64
C PHE A 280 -2.11 10.84 -13.52
N GLY A 281 -2.06 10.41 -12.26
CA GLY A 281 -2.20 11.27 -11.09
C GLY A 281 -0.93 12.06 -10.76
N THR A 282 -1.11 13.07 -9.91
CA THR A 282 0.00 13.88 -9.38
C THR A 282 -0.13 14.02 -7.87
N LYS A 283 0.95 14.46 -7.20
CA LYS A 283 0.90 14.74 -5.75
C LYS A 283 -0.08 15.87 -5.39
N THR A 284 -0.28 16.84 -6.29
CA THR A 284 -1.23 17.96 -6.09
C THR A 284 -2.67 17.56 -6.40
N GLY A 285 -2.85 16.52 -7.23
CA GLY A 285 -4.14 15.98 -7.61
C GLY A 285 -4.59 16.36 -9.01
N LYS A 286 -3.95 17.31 -9.71
CA LYS A 286 -4.32 17.62 -11.10
C LYS A 286 -3.76 16.54 -12.03
N PRO A 287 -4.56 15.84 -12.84
CA PRO A 287 -4.07 14.76 -13.68
C PRO A 287 -3.28 15.27 -14.90
N PHE A 288 -2.32 14.47 -15.38
CA PHE A 288 -1.51 14.80 -16.57
C PHE A 288 -2.31 14.77 -17.86
N LYS A 289 -3.20 13.78 -17.99
CA LYS A 289 -4.17 13.65 -19.08
C LYS A 289 -5.57 13.59 -18.49
N THR A 290 -6.54 14.14 -19.20
CA THR A 290 -7.94 14.09 -18.76
C THR A 290 -8.48 12.68 -18.97
N ILE A 291 -8.76 11.99 -17.87
CA ILE A 291 -9.44 10.70 -17.87
C ILE A 291 -10.93 10.94 -17.68
N ILE A 292 -11.75 10.34 -18.53
CA ILE A 292 -13.21 10.45 -18.49
C ILE A 292 -13.87 9.08 -18.39
N VAL A 293 -15.08 9.08 -17.84
CA VAL A 293 -15.99 7.94 -17.90
C VAL A 293 -16.70 8.01 -19.25
N SER A 294 -16.33 7.15 -20.20
CA SER A 294 -16.93 7.17 -21.56
C SER A 294 -18.33 6.61 -21.58
N ASN A 295 -18.59 5.60 -20.74
CA ASN A 295 -19.89 4.99 -20.59
C ASN A 295 -20.07 4.52 -19.15
N CYS A 296 -21.31 4.53 -18.66
CA CYS A 296 -21.66 4.02 -17.35
C CYS A 296 -23.06 3.43 -17.36
N GLY A 297 -23.35 2.59 -16.37
CA GLY A 297 -24.65 1.98 -16.23
C GLY A 297 -24.75 1.05 -15.03
N ILE A 298 -25.95 0.52 -14.85
CA ILE A 298 -26.25 -0.54 -13.88
C ILE A 298 -26.15 -1.88 -14.62
N ILE A 299 -25.60 -2.90 -13.94
CA ILE A 299 -25.51 -4.29 -14.42
C ILE A 299 -26.69 -5.09 -13.89
#